data_AF-A0A4Q9GSH3-F1
#
_entry.id   AF-A0A4Q9GSH3-F1
#
_cell.length_a   1.000
_cell.length_b   1.000
_cell.length_c   1.000
_cell.angle_alpha   90.00
_cell.angle_beta   90.00
_cell.angle_gamma   90.00
#
_symmetry.space_group_name_H-M   'P 1'
#
loop_
_entity.id
_entity.type
_entity.pdbx_description
1 polymer ?
#
loop_
_entity_poly.entity_id
_entity_poly.type
_entity_poly.pdbx_seq_one_letter_code
_entity_poly.pdbx_strand_id
1 'polypeptide(L)'
;MIAGPSIHANCVLLGEAGVLIRGAPGAGKSSLSEILVAAAEPRGQFARLVADDRTLLERASGRLVASAPAALAGLIERRGYGIVKIPYAEAAIVRLVVDIEDDLARMPTAEAKEVQIEGIALPRIAAPKGEANQAIGLVFGALESFWRRCCVRSPLAFAAQHGKLMLSAPVCANLWEDVRHDGGERSPRPGAQ
;
A
#
# COMPACT_ATOMS: atom_id res chain seq x y z
N MET A 1 -14.56 24.09 6.99
CA MET A 1 -13.63 22.95 7.07
C MET A 1 -12.35 23.49 7.70
N ILE A 2 -12.11 23.23 8.99
CA ILE A 2 -10.88 23.66 9.65
C ILE A 2 -9.82 22.65 9.21
N ALA A 3 -8.80 23.10 8.48
CA ALA A 3 -7.71 22.23 8.05
C ALA A 3 -7.00 21.66 9.29
N GLY A 4 -6.95 20.32 9.39
CA GLY A 4 -6.14 19.65 10.40
C GLY A 4 -4.65 20.00 10.26
N PRO A 5 -3.80 19.68 11.26
CA PRO A 5 -2.37 19.93 11.15
C PRO A 5 -1.78 19.23 9.92
N SER A 6 -1.07 19.98 9.07
CA SER A 6 -0.34 19.40 7.94
C SER A 6 1.01 18.87 8.41
N ILE A 7 1.42 17.70 7.93
CA ILE A 7 2.77 17.17 8.14
C ILE A 7 3.56 17.18 6.83
N HIS A 8 4.90 17.18 6.93
CA HIS A 8 5.78 17.04 5.78
C HIS A 8 5.90 15.56 5.38
N ALA A 9 4.96 15.11 4.56
CA ALA A 9 4.83 13.74 4.10
C ALA A 9 4.09 13.72 2.77
N ASN A 10 4.27 12.62 2.04
CA ASN A 10 3.51 12.34 0.83
C ASN A 10 2.49 11.25 1.10
N CYS A 11 1.43 11.20 0.31
CA CYS A 11 0.48 10.11 0.35
C CYS A 11 0.12 9.65 -1.07
N VAL A 12 0.16 8.33 -1.28
CA VAL A 12 -0.32 7.67 -2.49
C VAL A 12 -1.40 6.67 -2.14
N LEU A 13 -2.38 6.52 -3.01
CA LEU A 13 -3.39 5.47 -2.95
C LEU A 13 -2.96 4.33 -3.87
N LEU A 14 -2.79 3.11 -3.32
CA LEU A 14 -2.46 1.89 -4.05
C LEU A 14 -3.57 0.85 -3.81
N GLY A 15 -4.33 0.52 -4.84
CA GLY A 15 -5.60 -0.18 -4.72
C GLY A 15 -6.55 0.61 -3.81
N GLU A 16 -6.86 0.04 -2.65
CA GLU A 16 -7.66 0.68 -1.61
C GLU A 16 -6.82 1.26 -0.45
N ALA A 17 -5.50 1.06 -0.45
CA ALA A 17 -4.63 1.46 0.65
C ALA A 17 -3.98 2.82 0.43
N GLY A 18 -4.24 3.77 1.33
CA GLY A 18 -3.40 4.94 1.49
C GLY A 18 -2.06 4.55 2.10
N VAL A 19 -0.98 4.88 1.42
CA VAL A 19 0.40 4.72 1.87
C VAL A 19 0.95 6.10 2.18
N LEU A 20 1.22 6.36 3.46
CA LEU A 20 1.81 7.61 3.94
C LEU A 20 3.33 7.48 3.95
N ILE A 21 4.02 8.32 3.21
CA ILE A 21 5.48 8.26 3.02
C ILE A 21 6.11 9.44 3.77
N ARG A 22 6.91 9.14 4.79
CA ARG A 22 7.63 10.12 5.62
C ARG A 22 9.14 9.95 5.44
N GLY A 23 9.87 10.95 5.88
CA GLY A 23 11.33 10.97 5.81
C GLY A 23 11.86 12.40 5.76
N ALA A 24 13.15 12.55 6.00
CA ALA A 24 13.82 13.85 5.98
C ALA A 24 13.62 14.58 4.63
N PRO A 25 13.73 15.92 4.60
CA PRO A 25 13.85 16.66 3.35
C PRO A 25 14.96 16.06 2.48
N GLY A 26 14.70 15.88 1.18
CA GLY A 26 15.66 15.27 0.26
C GLY A 26 15.81 13.74 0.38
N ALA A 27 15.05 13.05 1.23
CA ALA A 27 15.07 11.58 1.32
C ALA A 27 14.48 10.87 0.08
N GLY A 28 13.86 11.59 -0.85
CA GLY A 28 13.27 11.01 -2.07
C GLY A 28 11.78 10.63 -1.95
N LYS A 29 11.02 11.25 -1.04
CA LYS A 29 9.57 11.00 -0.86
C LYS A 29 8.76 11.13 -2.16
N SER A 30 8.96 12.23 -2.89
CA SER A 30 8.26 12.48 -4.17
C SER A 30 8.65 11.46 -5.23
N SER A 31 9.95 11.15 -5.38
CA SER A 31 10.42 10.10 -6.30
C SER A 31 9.85 8.73 -5.97
N LEU A 32 9.81 8.35 -4.67
CA LEU A 32 9.19 7.10 -4.25
C LEU A 32 7.69 7.08 -4.53
N SER A 33 6.99 8.20 -4.32
CA SER A 33 5.56 8.33 -4.61
C SER A 33 5.26 8.10 -6.09
N GLU A 34 6.00 8.76 -6.98
CA GLU A 34 5.85 8.59 -8.43
C GLU A 34 6.14 7.15 -8.87
N ILE A 35 7.22 6.56 -8.37
CA ILE A 35 7.62 5.19 -8.72
C ILE A 35 6.60 4.17 -8.22
N LEU A 36 6.01 4.36 -7.03
CA LEU A 36 4.95 3.47 -6.52
C LEU A 36 3.68 3.54 -7.38
N VAL A 37 3.27 4.74 -7.78
CA VAL A 37 2.12 4.92 -8.68
C VAL A 37 2.38 4.25 -10.03
N ALA A 38 3.57 4.45 -10.61
CA ALA A 38 3.96 3.81 -11.87
C ALA A 38 4.06 2.28 -11.75
N ALA A 39 4.53 1.77 -10.60
CA ALA A 39 4.67 0.34 -10.37
C ALA A 39 3.31 -0.38 -10.19
N ALA A 40 2.24 0.33 -9.87
CA ALA A 40 0.93 -0.28 -9.69
C ALA A 40 0.28 -0.73 -11.01
N GLU A 41 0.51 0.00 -12.11
CA GLU A 41 -0.08 -0.29 -13.43
C GLU A 41 0.27 -1.70 -13.96
N PRO A 42 1.55 -2.13 -14.06
CA PRO A 42 1.87 -3.49 -14.50
C PRO A 42 1.39 -4.58 -13.54
N ARG A 43 0.93 -4.21 -12.33
CA ARG A 43 0.31 -5.12 -11.35
C ARG A 43 -1.21 -5.15 -11.47
N GLY A 44 -1.80 -4.42 -12.42
CA GLY A 44 -3.25 -4.29 -12.57
C GLY A 44 -3.93 -3.57 -11.41
N GLN A 45 -3.18 -2.80 -10.61
CA GLN A 45 -3.69 -2.11 -9.43
C GLN A 45 -3.96 -0.64 -9.75
N PHE A 46 -5.08 -0.12 -9.23
CA PHE A 46 -5.35 1.31 -9.27
C PHE A 46 -4.29 2.05 -8.44
N ALA A 47 -3.79 3.18 -8.93
CA ALA A 47 -2.94 4.05 -8.13
C ALA A 47 -3.09 5.53 -8.48
N ARG A 48 -3.05 6.39 -7.45
CA ARG A 48 -3.07 7.85 -7.58
C ARG A 48 -2.25 8.51 -6.50
N LEU A 49 -1.71 9.69 -6.80
CA LEU A 49 -1.23 10.59 -5.75
C LEU A 49 -2.42 11.12 -4.95
N VAL A 50 -2.28 11.26 -3.64
CA VAL A 50 -3.24 11.93 -2.77
C VAL A 50 -2.68 13.28 -2.33
N ALA A 51 -1.41 13.31 -1.92
CA ALA A 51 -0.71 14.50 -1.47
C ALA A 51 0.80 14.40 -1.73
N ASP A 52 1.43 15.54 -2.04
CA ASP A 52 2.89 15.71 -2.15
C ASP A 52 3.31 16.91 -1.27
N ASP A 53 4.51 16.81 -0.68
CA ASP A 53 5.13 17.77 0.25
C ASP A 53 4.39 17.97 1.59
N ARG A 54 3.10 18.31 1.54
CA ARG A 54 2.24 18.50 2.71
C ARG A 54 1.02 17.60 2.62
N THR A 55 0.81 16.84 3.69
CA THR A 55 -0.38 15.99 3.87
C THR A 55 -1.16 16.47 5.08
N LEU A 56 -2.45 16.72 4.91
CA LEU A 56 -3.40 16.91 6.00
C LEU A 56 -3.80 15.54 6.54
N LEU A 57 -3.79 15.40 7.86
CA LEU A 57 -4.20 14.19 8.54
C LEU A 57 -5.39 14.47 9.45
N GLU A 58 -6.40 13.62 9.34
CA GLU A 58 -7.60 13.69 10.17
C GLU A 58 -7.95 12.30 10.69
N ARG A 59 -8.30 12.22 11.97
CA ARG A 59 -8.90 11.02 12.54
C ARG A 59 -10.42 11.06 12.28
N ALA A 60 -10.91 10.13 11.48
CA ALA A 60 -12.34 9.96 11.21
C ALA A 60 -12.75 8.51 11.45
N SER A 61 -13.77 8.28 12.28
CA SER A 61 -14.35 6.95 12.53
C SER A 61 -13.32 5.86 12.89
N GLY A 62 -12.32 6.21 13.71
CA GLY A 62 -11.26 5.27 14.12
C GLY A 62 -10.25 4.94 13.01
N ARG A 63 -10.23 5.69 11.91
CA ARG A 63 -9.26 5.58 10.82
C ARG A 63 -8.51 6.90 10.68
N LEU A 64 -7.30 6.81 10.12
CA LEU A 64 -6.54 7.98 9.71
C LEU A 64 -6.83 8.26 8.23
N VAL A 65 -7.30 9.47 7.93
CA VAL A 65 -7.58 9.94 6.58
C VAL A 65 -6.51 10.96 6.19
N ALA A 66 -5.90 10.75 5.03
CA ALA A 66 -4.94 11.66 4.42
C ALA A 66 -5.58 12.41 3.24
N SER A 67 -5.30 13.69 3.13
CA SER A 67 -5.68 14.52 1.97
C SER A 67 -4.61 15.60 1.71
N ALA A 68 -4.62 16.19 0.52
CA ALA A 68 -3.77 17.36 0.24
C ALA A 68 -4.42 18.65 0.76
N PRO A 69 -3.62 19.64 1.22
CA PRO A 69 -4.10 21.02 1.30
C PRO A 69 -4.66 21.47 -0.05
N ALA A 70 -5.77 22.21 -0.05
CA ALA A 70 -6.46 22.60 -1.28
C ALA A 70 -5.55 23.31 -2.31
N ALA A 71 -4.58 24.10 -1.84
CA ALA A 71 -3.61 24.80 -2.70
C ALA A 71 -2.58 23.88 -3.39
N LEU A 72 -2.40 22.64 -2.89
CA LEU A 72 -1.42 21.67 -3.37
C LEU A 72 -2.06 20.44 -4.04
N ALA A 73 -3.40 20.37 -4.05
CA ALA A 73 -4.12 19.23 -4.60
C ALA A 73 -3.81 19.04 -6.09
N GLY A 74 -3.39 17.83 -6.46
CA GLY A 74 -3.06 17.48 -7.85
C GLY A 74 -1.79 18.13 -8.39
N LEU A 75 -0.97 18.76 -7.55
CA LEU A 75 0.31 19.36 -7.92
C LEU A 75 1.47 18.52 -7.42
N ILE A 76 2.51 18.39 -8.23
CA ILE A 76 3.79 17.78 -7.86
C ILE A 76 4.96 18.61 -8.40
N GLU A 77 6.00 18.78 -7.59
CA GLU A 77 7.25 19.39 -8.04
C GLU A 77 8.18 18.33 -8.62
N ARG A 78 8.46 18.43 -9.92
CA ARG A 78 9.51 17.64 -10.57
C ARG A 78 10.78 18.46 -10.63
N ARG A 79 11.76 18.13 -9.77
CA ARG A 79 13.05 18.83 -9.73
C ARG A 79 13.70 18.84 -11.12
N GLY A 80 14.08 20.03 -11.58
CA GLY A 80 14.65 20.23 -12.92
C GLY A 80 13.62 20.39 -14.05
N TYR A 81 12.32 20.20 -13.78
CA TYR A 81 11.24 20.40 -14.76
C TYR A 81 10.26 21.51 -14.32
N GLY A 82 9.88 21.53 -13.04
CA GLY A 82 8.92 22.48 -12.47
C GLY A 82 7.70 21.81 -11.85
N ILE A 83 6.69 22.62 -11.51
CA ILE A 83 5.42 22.15 -10.92
C ILE A 83 4.49 21.69 -12.04
N VAL A 84 3.93 20.49 -11.91
CA VAL A 84 3.01 19.90 -12.90
C VAL A 84 1.70 19.46 -12.27
N LYS A 85 0.63 19.46 -13.08
CA LYS A 85 -0.67 18.90 -12.70
C LYS A 85 -0.74 17.43 -13.07
N ILE A 86 -1.23 16.60 -12.17
CA ILE A 86 -1.41 15.16 -12.40
C ILE A 86 -2.77 14.66 -11.93
N PRO A 87 -3.27 13.52 -12.43
CA PRO A 87 -4.41 12.82 -11.84
C PRO A 87 -4.14 12.49 -10.37
N TYR A 88 -5.09 12.82 -9.50
CA TYR A 88 -4.99 12.61 -8.05
C TYR A 88 -6.29 12.05 -7.47
N ALA A 89 -6.21 11.54 -6.25
CA ALA A 89 -7.36 11.18 -5.42
C ALA A 89 -7.51 12.22 -4.30
N GLU A 90 -8.73 12.66 -4.00
CA GLU A 90 -8.97 13.73 -3.02
C GLU A 90 -8.56 13.35 -1.60
N ALA A 91 -8.74 12.07 -1.24
CA ALA A 91 -8.39 11.54 0.06
C ALA A 91 -8.10 10.04 -0.01
N ALA A 92 -7.41 9.53 1.00
CA ALA A 92 -7.21 8.09 1.21
C ALA A 92 -7.22 7.73 2.70
N ILE A 93 -7.71 6.51 3.00
CA ILE A 93 -7.55 5.91 4.32
C ILE A 93 -6.12 5.37 4.42
N VAL A 94 -5.34 5.91 5.34
CA VAL A 94 -3.97 5.45 5.59
C VAL A 94 -4.01 4.05 6.20
N ARG A 95 -3.38 3.10 5.51
CA ARG A 95 -3.27 1.69 5.91
C ARG A 95 -1.83 1.25 6.14
N LEU A 96 -0.86 2.03 5.64
CA LEU A 96 0.57 1.75 5.79
C LEU A 96 1.33 3.08 5.91
N VAL A 97 2.29 3.10 6.83
CA VAL A 97 3.28 4.18 6.93
C VAL A 97 4.64 3.64 6.44
N VAL A 98 5.30 4.43 5.60
CA VAL A 98 6.63 4.13 5.07
C VAL A 98 7.56 5.25 5.54
N ASP A 99 8.54 4.91 6.36
CA ASP A 99 9.59 5.84 6.76
C ASP A 99 10.83 5.59 5.91
N ILE A 100 11.29 6.60 5.18
CA ILE A 100 12.55 6.53 4.45
C ILE A 100 13.70 6.79 5.43
N GLU A 101 14.59 5.80 5.55
CA GLU A 101 15.71 5.79 6.50
C GLU A 101 17.04 5.53 5.79
N ASP A 102 18.13 6.06 6.34
CA ASP A 102 19.49 5.84 5.82
C ASP A 102 20.06 4.45 6.24
N ASP A 103 19.67 3.93 7.41
CA ASP A 103 20.13 2.63 7.92
C ASP A 103 18.93 1.74 8.27
N LEU A 104 18.93 0.51 7.76
CA LEU A 104 17.84 -0.44 7.93
C LEU A 104 18.28 -1.61 8.81
N ALA A 105 17.51 -1.85 9.87
CA ALA A 105 17.64 -3.07 10.64
C ALA A 105 17.32 -4.29 9.74
N ARG A 106 18.28 -5.22 9.60
CA ARG A 106 18.09 -6.49 8.89
C ARG A 106 16.84 -7.25 9.37
N MET A 107 16.56 -7.17 10.67
CA MET A 107 15.34 -7.70 11.27
C MET A 107 14.72 -6.63 12.18
N PRO A 108 13.66 -5.94 11.73
CA PRO A 108 13.00 -4.93 12.55
C PRO A 108 12.29 -5.57 13.74
N THR A 109 12.34 -4.89 14.90
CA THR A 109 11.62 -5.29 16.11
C THR A 109 10.11 -5.21 15.91
N ALA A 110 9.33 -5.73 16.86
CA ALA A 110 7.87 -5.65 16.79
C ALA A 110 7.38 -4.20 16.88
N GLU A 111 8.02 -3.40 17.74
CA GLU A 111 7.70 -1.99 17.98
C GLU A 111 8.02 -1.14 16.74
N ALA A 112 9.10 -1.46 16.04
CA ALA A 112 9.49 -0.76 14.81
C ALA A 112 8.53 -1.00 13.62
N LYS A 113 7.60 -1.95 13.73
CA LYS A 113 6.59 -2.30 12.71
C LYS A 113 5.26 -1.58 12.90
N GLU A 114 5.15 -0.73 13.92
CA GLU A 114 3.95 0.07 14.18
C GLU A 114 4.32 1.53 14.45
N VAL A 115 3.38 2.44 14.16
CA VAL A 115 3.45 3.84 14.58
C VAL A 115 2.08 4.34 14.99
N GLN A 116 2.04 5.24 15.97
CA GLN A 116 0.83 5.96 16.36
C GLN A 116 0.81 7.34 15.69
N ILE A 117 -0.27 7.64 14.96
CA ILE A 117 -0.48 8.96 14.35
C ILE A 117 -1.92 9.38 14.65
N GLU A 118 -2.12 10.56 15.24
CA GLU A 118 -3.44 11.04 15.71
C GLU A 118 -4.17 10.01 16.59
N GLY A 119 -3.42 9.24 17.40
CA GLY A 119 -3.94 8.18 18.26
C GLY A 119 -4.43 6.92 17.52
N ILE A 120 -4.08 6.75 16.24
CA ILE A 120 -4.36 5.56 15.44
C ILE A 120 -3.08 4.73 15.26
N ALA A 121 -3.16 3.46 15.66
CA ALA A 121 -2.14 2.45 15.41
C ALA A 121 -2.09 2.10 13.92
N LEU A 122 -0.95 2.30 13.29
CA LEU A 122 -0.74 2.01 11.88
C LEU A 122 0.45 1.09 11.67
N PRO A 123 0.34 0.09 10.79
CA PRO A 123 1.50 -0.65 10.36
C PRO A 123 2.53 0.27 9.72
N ARG A 124 3.79 0.02 10.03
CA ARG A 124 4.93 0.80 9.62
C ARG A 124 5.98 -0.12 8.99
N ILE A 125 6.58 0.34 7.90
CA ILE A 125 7.83 -0.21 7.38
C ILE A 125 8.87 0.89 7.24
N ALA A 126 10.14 0.52 7.40
CA ALA A 126 11.25 1.34 7.00
C ALA A 126 11.63 0.99 5.55
N ALA A 127 11.88 2.01 4.73
CA ALA A 127 12.34 1.86 3.36
C ALA A 127 13.72 2.51 3.20
N PRO A 128 14.61 1.92 2.40
CA PRO A 128 15.95 2.46 2.20
C PRO A 128 15.89 3.77 1.41
N LYS A 129 16.70 4.75 1.81
CA LYS A 129 16.91 5.95 0.99
C LYS A 129 17.68 5.59 -0.28
N GLY A 130 17.18 6.05 -1.43
CA GLY A 130 17.86 5.90 -2.72
C GLY A 130 17.72 4.53 -3.40
N GLU A 131 17.18 3.50 -2.73
CA GLU A 131 16.98 2.17 -3.32
C GLU A 131 15.51 1.91 -3.69
N ALA A 132 15.05 2.53 -4.77
CA ALA A 132 13.64 2.49 -5.19
C ALA A 132 13.08 1.07 -5.37
N ASN A 133 13.82 0.16 -6.00
CA ASN A 133 13.35 -1.21 -6.24
C ASN A 133 13.12 -2.00 -4.94
N GLN A 134 13.99 -1.82 -3.96
CA GLN A 134 13.82 -2.45 -2.65
C GLN A 134 12.59 -1.84 -1.95
N ALA A 135 12.43 -0.52 -1.98
CA ALA A 135 11.26 0.16 -1.40
C ALA A 135 9.95 -0.31 -2.03
N ILE A 136 9.87 -0.46 -3.36
CA ILE A 136 8.70 -1.01 -4.07
C ILE A 136 8.36 -2.41 -3.54
N GLY A 137 9.36 -3.30 -3.49
CA GLY A 137 9.17 -4.68 -3.01
C GLY A 137 8.66 -4.72 -1.58
N LEU A 138 9.23 -3.90 -0.69
CA LEU A 138 8.79 -3.79 0.70
C LEU A 138 7.36 -3.28 0.82
N VAL A 139 6.99 -2.23 0.08
CA VAL A 139 5.63 -1.64 0.14
C VAL A 139 4.58 -2.63 -0.35
N PHE A 140 4.74 -3.21 -1.54
CA PHE A 140 3.75 -4.15 -2.06
C PHE A 140 3.70 -5.44 -1.23
N GLY A 141 4.85 -5.98 -0.81
CA GLY A 141 4.89 -7.16 0.07
C GLY A 141 4.26 -6.91 1.45
N ALA A 142 4.44 -5.71 2.01
CA ALA A 142 3.80 -5.30 3.25
C ALA A 142 2.28 -5.23 3.08
N LEU A 143 1.79 -4.56 2.03
CA LEU A 143 0.37 -4.49 1.73
C LEU A 143 -0.22 -5.90 1.63
N GLU A 144 0.32 -6.76 0.75
CA GLU A 144 -0.14 -8.15 0.59
C GLU A 144 -0.18 -8.93 1.92
N SER A 145 0.83 -8.75 2.78
CA SER A 145 0.92 -9.40 4.09
C SER A 145 -0.13 -8.87 5.08
N PHE A 146 -0.46 -7.58 5.06
CA PHE A 146 -1.50 -7.01 5.93
C PHE A 146 -2.90 -7.42 5.47
N TRP A 147 -3.14 -7.46 4.16
CA TRP A 147 -4.42 -7.93 3.61
C TRP A 147 -4.66 -9.41 3.92
N ARG A 148 -3.64 -10.26 3.85
CA ARG A 148 -3.72 -11.68 4.27
C ARG A 148 -4.07 -11.88 5.75
N ARG A 149 -3.71 -10.92 6.62
CA ARG A 149 -4.05 -10.98 8.06
C ARG A 149 -5.47 -10.46 8.33
N CYS A 150 -5.93 -9.47 7.58
CA CYS A 150 -7.29 -8.96 7.68
C CYS A 150 -8.35 -9.94 7.14
N CYS A 151 -8.04 -10.75 6.13
CA CYS A 151 -9.00 -11.73 5.62
C CYS A 151 -9.28 -12.91 6.57
N VAL A 152 -8.48 -13.11 7.64
CA VAL A 152 -8.80 -14.06 8.73
C VAL A 152 -9.69 -13.41 9.82
N ARG A 153 -9.95 -12.09 9.74
CA ARG A 153 -10.93 -11.36 10.57
C ARG A 153 -11.77 -10.39 9.72
N SER A 154 -12.72 -11.00 8.99
CA SER A 154 -13.89 -10.44 8.29
C SER A 154 -13.69 -9.93 6.85
N PRO A 155 -14.07 -10.74 5.84
CA PRO A 155 -14.34 -10.32 4.47
C PRO A 155 -15.63 -9.48 4.27
N LEU A 156 -16.37 -9.12 5.33
CA LEU A 156 -17.74 -8.60 5.19
C LEU A 156 -18.07 -7.29 5.94
N ALA A 157 -17.08 -6.57 6.48
CA ALA A 157 -17.39 -5.39 7.29
C ALA A 157 -17.82 -4.13 6.52
N PHE A 158 -17.85 -4.13 5.18
CA PHE A 158 -18.32 -2.98 4.38
C PHE A 158 -19.68 -3.19 3.68
N ALA A 159 -20.19 -4.43 3.60
CA ALA A 159 -21.42 -4.74 2.86
C ALA A 159 -22.71 -4.73 3.71
N ALA A 160 -22.64 -4.49 5.02
CA ALA A 160 -23.80 -4.65 5.90
C ALA A 160 -24.52 -3.33 6.32
N GLN A 161 -24.04 -2.15 5.91
CA GLN A 161 -24.61 -0.87 6.40
C GLN A 161 -25.41 -0.06 5.38
N HIS A 162 -25.49 -0.49 4.12
CA HIS A 162 -26.46 0.06 3.16
C HIS A 162 -27.19 -1.09 2.48
N GLY A 163 -28.46 -1.28 2.87
CA GLY A 163 -29.32 -2.29 2.32
C GLY A 163 -29.52 -2.12 0.80
N LYS A 164 -29.53 -3.27 0.12
CA LYS A 164 -29.91 -3.50 -1.28
C LYS A 164 -29.00 -2.84 -2.34
N LEU A 165 -28.00 -3.62 -2.76
CA LEU A 165 -27.94 -3.98 -4.19
C LEU A 165 -27.38 -5.40 -4.33
N MET A 166 -28.24 -6.32 -4.77
CA MET A 166 -27.78 -7.61 -5.30
C MET A 166 -26.96 -7.31 -6.56
N LEU A 167 -25.65 -7.48 -6.50
CA LEU A 167 -24.88 -7.95 -7.64
C LEU A 167 -24.08 -9.17 -7.20
N SER A 168 -24.34 -10.27 -7.88
CA SER A 168 -23.69 -11.57 -7.78
C SER A 168 -22.18 -11.46 -7.88
N ALA A 169 -21.48 -12.02 -6.89
CA ALA A 169 -20.10 -12.42 -7.02
C ALA A 169 -19.89 -13.33 -8.24
N PRO A 170 -18.69 -13.30 -8.85
CA PRO A 170 -18.08 -14.56 -9.21
C PRO A 170 -16.65 -14.70 -8.68
N VAL A 171 -16.48 -15.79 -7.92
CA VAL A 171 -15.44 -16.81 -8.10
C VAL A 171 -13.99 -16.35 -7.90
N CYS A 172 -13.58 -16.30 -6.62
CA CYS A 172 -12.27 -16.78 -6.22
C CYS A 172 -12.39 -18.30 -5.95
N ALA A 173 -12.30 -19.11 -7.00
CA ALA A 173 -12.03 -20.54 -6.88
C ALA A 173 -11.21 -20.99 -8.08
N ASN A 174 -10.14 -21.72 -7.80
CA ASN A 174 -9.33 -22.53 -8.71
C ASN A 174 -8.23 -21.79 -9.49
N LEU A 175 -7.09 -21.65 -8.83
CA LEU A 175 -5.79 -22.03 -9.37
C LEU A 175 -4.91 -22.25 -8.13
N TRP A 176 -4.05 -23.27 -8.10
CA TRP A 176 -3.22 -23.77 -6.98
C TRP A 176 -3.64 -25.12 -6.36
N GLU A 177 -4.09 -26.06 -7.19
CA GLU A 177 -3.90 -27.49 -6.96
C GLU A 177 -3.88 -28.20 -8.32
N ASP A 178 -2.69 -28.69 -8.68
CA ASP A 178 -2.35 -29.67 -9.75
C ASP A 178 -1.11 -29.21 -10.53
N VAL A 179 0.07 -29.45 -9.95
CA VAL A 179 1.22 -30.16 -10.56
C VAL A 179 2.25 -30.32 -9.45
N ARG A 180 2.08 -31.29 -8.55
CA ARG A 180 3.16 -32.09 -7.93
C ARG A 180 2.55 -33.32 -7.26
N HIS A 181 3.15 -34.47 -7.57
CA HIS A 181 2.86 -35.82 -7.08
C HIS A 181 1.81 -36.59 -7.89
N ASP A 182 2.25 -37.11 -9.03
CA ASP A 182 1.95 -38.50 -9.35
C ASP A 182 3.27 -39.26 -9.46
N GLY A 183 3.56 -40.00 -8.40
CA GLY A 183 4.82 -40.70 -8.20
C GLY A 183 4.59 -41.87 -7.27
N GLY A 184 4.09 -42.97 -7.83
CA GLY A 184 4.25 -44.29 -7.25
C GLY A 184 3.04 -45.20 -7.41
N GLU A 185 3.07 -46.09 -8.41
CA GLU A 185 3.09 -47.53 -8.13
C GLU A 185 3.46 -48.33 -9.39
N ARG A 186 4.56 -49.08 -9.28
CA ARG A 186 4.90 -50.17 -10.20
C ARG A 186 4.09 -51.39 -9.81
N SER A 187 3.52 -52.09 -10.79
CA SER A 187 3.40 -53.55 -10.72
C SER A 187 3.81 -54.17 -12.07
N PRO A 188 4.33 -55.42 -12.05
CA PRO A 188 5.18 -55.95 -13.10
C PRO A 188 4.39 -56.70 -14.17
N ARG A 189 4.94 -56.77 -15.39
CA ARG A 189 4.57 -57.81 -16.36
C ARG A 189 5.82 -58.52 -16.88
N PRO A 190 5.69 -59.83 -17.21
CA PRO A 190 6.77 -60.79 -17.20
C PRO A 190 7.50 -60.85 -18.53
N GLY A 191 8.77 -61.25 -18.48
CA GLY A 191 9.63 -61.37 -19.66
C GLY A 191 9.27 -62.52 -20.59
N ALA A 192 9.71 -62.39 -21.83
CA ALA A 192 10.37 -63.44 -22.61
C ALA A 192 10.71 -62.88 -24.01
N GLN A 193 12.01 -62.97 -24.33
CA GLN A 193 12.65 -62.95 -25.66
C GLN A 193 12.77 -61.60 -26.39
#